data_AF-E6QIL4-F1
#
_entry.id   AF-E6QIL4-F1
#
_cell.length_a   1.000
_cell.length_b   1.000
_cell.length_c   1.000
_cell.angle_alpha   90.00
_cell.angle_beta   90.00
_cell.angle_gamma   90.00
#
_symmetry.space_group_name_H-M   'P 1'
#
loop_
_entity.id
_entity.type
_entity.pdbx_description
1 polymer ?
#
loop_
_entity_poly.entity_id
_entity_poly.type
_entity_poly.pdbx_seq_one_letter_code
_entity_poly.pdbx_strand_id
1 'polypeptide(L)'
;MSLCGCKRVTPVRFIAKMRGGSQSTLIEASDGQQYVVKWQHNPQGSRVVLNEALGSALYKEIGLPTPQWAAIEIPDAFIDANPGMWFDTANGFVRPTAGLHFASLRMGTETQTVFEVLPSTWFTRIQNRNTFLGALVADVWSEHADSRQALFLRLSP
;
A
#
# COMPACT_ATOMS: atom_id res chain seq x y z
N MET A 1 2.63 21.20 15.87
CA MET A 1 2.92 20.25 14.78
C MET A 1 3.67 19.07 15.37
N SER A 2 2.96 17.98 15.69
CA SER A 2 3.57 16.76 16.22
C SER A 2 3.80 15.80 15.06
N LEU A 3 5.05 15.53 14.69
CA LEU A 3 5.42 14.42 13.79
C LEU A 3 5.43 13.07 14.55
N CYS A 4 4.68 12.95 15.65
CA CYS A 4 4.72 11.82 16.57
C CYS A 4 3.47 10.93 16.40
N GLY A 5 3.67 9.66 16.06
CA GLY A 5 2.62 8.64 16.19
C GLY A 5 2.34 7.75 14.97
N CYS A 6 3.27 7.59 14.02
CA CYS A 6 3.10 6.50 13.04
C CYS A 6 3.08 5.16 13.80
N LYS A 7 1.94 4.46 13.72
CA LYS A 7 1.74 3.14 14.32
C LYS A 7 2.89 2.22 13.90
N ARG A 8 3.46 1.51 14.86
CA ARG A 8 4.50 0.50 14.61
C ARG A 8 3.96 -0.89 14.84
N VAL A 9 4.30 -1.82 13.95
CA VAL A 9 3.90 -3.23 14.03
C VAL A 9 5.07 -4.13 13.62
N THR A 10 5.03 -5.41 14.02
CA THR A 10 6.01 -6.42 13.59
C THR A 10 5.32 -7.49 12.73
N PRO A 11 6.03 -8.16 11.83
CA PRO A 11 5.44 -9.21 11.00
C PRO A 11 5.14 -10.45 11.82
N VAL A 12 3.99 -11.08 11.56
CA VAL A 12 3.58 -12.36 12.15
C VAL A 12 3.56 -13.46 11.11
N ARG A 13 3.00 -13.19 9.93
CA ARG A 13 2.86 -14.21 8.87
C ARG A 13 2.93 -13.62 7.48
N PHE A 14 3.73 -14.24 6.62
CA PHE A 14 3.73 -13.96 5.19
C PHE A 14 2.48 -14.57 4.56
N ILE A 15 1.71 -13.78 3.81
CA ILE A 15 0.49 -14.23 3.14
C ILE A 15 0.74 -14.46 1.66
N ALA A 16 1.20 -13.42 0.95
CA ALA A 16 1.37 -13.48 -0.50
C ALA A 16 2.30 -12.39 -1.03
N LYS A 17 2.91 -12.64 -2.18
CA LYS A 17 3.55 -11.60 -3.00
C LYS A 17 2.49 -10.95 -3.88
N MET A 18 2.47 -9.62 -3.92
CA MET A 18 1.52 -8.86 -4.73
C MET A 18 2.01 -8.76 -6.18
N ARG A 19 1.06 -8.60 -7.11
CA ARG A 19 1.37 -8.35 -8.52
C ARG A 19 1.87 -6.92 -8.72
N GLY A 20 2.61 -6.68 -9.80
CA GLY A 20 3.07 -5.35 -10.20
C GLY A 20 4.57 -5.11 -9.95
N GLY A 21 5.10 -4.06 -10.58
CA GLY A 21 6.55 -3.81 -10.65
C GLY A 21 7.21 -3.43 -9.31
N SER A 22 6.44 -2.97 -8.33
CA SER A 22 6.95 -2.64 -6.99
C SER A 22 7.19 -3.88 -6.12
N GLN A 23 6.66 -5.04 -6.54
CA GLN A 23 6.81 -6.34 -5.87
C GLN A 23 6.54 -6.30 -4.36
N SER A 24 5.43 -5.64 -4.00
CA SER A 24 4.97 -5.53 -2.60
C SER A 24 4.55 -6.87 -2.01
N THR A 25 4.42 -6.92 -0.68
CA THR A 25 4.16 -8.17 0.06
C THR A 25 2.96 -8.00 0.99
N LEU A 26 2.03 -8.94 0.97
CA LEU A 26 0.94 -9.00 1.94
C LEU A 26 1.40 -9.75 3.20
N ILE A 27 1.37 -9.07 4.34
CA ILE A 27 1.85 -9.57 5.63
C ILE A 27 0.77 -9.36 6.69
N GLU A 28 0.50 -10.38 7.49
CA GLU A 28 -0.23 -10.24 8.75
C GLU A 28 0.73 -9.73 9.83
N ALA A 29 0.31 -8.71 10.57
CA ALA A 29 1.13 -8.05 11.57
C ALA A 29 0.65 -8.33 13.00
N SER A 30 1.45 -7.91 13.98
CA SER A 30 1.28 -8.16 15.42
C SER A 30 -0.03 -7.64 16.02
N ASP A 31 -0.77 -6.81 15.30
CA ASP A 31 -2.06 -6.26 15.69
C ASP A 31 -3.25 -7.01 15.08
N GLY A 32 -3.00 -8.15 14.42
CA GLY A 32 -4.01 -8.96 13.76
C GLY A 32 -4.52 -8.39 12.43
N GLN A 33 -3.92 -7.30 11.92
CA GLN A 33 -4.29 -6.72 10.63
C GLN A 33 -3.36 -7.17 9.51
N GLN A 34 -3.86 -7.10 8.28
CA GLN A 34 -3.10 -7.43 7.07
C GLN A 34 -2.65 -6.15 6.38
N TYR A 35 -1.38 -6.11 6.01
CA TYR A 35 -0.74 -4.94 5.44
C TYR A 35 -0.08 -5.27 4.10
N VAL A 36 -0.28 -4.39 3.12
CA VAL A 36 0.50 -4.37 1.88
C VAL A 36 1.78 -3.59 2.15
N VAL A 37 2.88 -4.31 2.22
CA VAL A 37 4.21 -3.79 2.57
C VAL A 37 4.97 -3.38 1.32
N LYS A 38 5.43 -2.13 1.31
CA LYS A 38 6.36 -1.56 0.32
C LYS A 38 7.74 -1.42 0.96
N TRP A 39 8.71 -2.12 0.37
CA TRP A 39 10.08 -2.21 0.88
C TRP A 39 10.86 -0.92 0.61
N GLN A 40 11.65 -0.46 1.59
CA GLN A 40 12.48 0.76 1.49
C GLN A 40 13.61 0.66 0.45
N HIS A 41 14.00 -0.55 0.05
CA HIS A 41 15.00 -0.80 -0.99
C HIS A 41 14.42 -1.69 -2.08
N ASN A 42 13.21 -1.36 -2.54
CA ASN A 42 12.62 -2.07 -3.67
C ASN A 42 13.39 -1.73 -4.97
N PRO A 43 13.20 -2.52 -6.04
CA PRO A 43 13.84 -2.29 -7.34
C PRO A 43 13.55 -0.91 -7.98
N GLN A 44 12.56 -0.17 -7.46
CA GLN A 44 12.17 1.17 -7.92
C GLN A 44 12.86 2.30 -7.11
N GLY A 45 13.64 1.96 -6.07
CA GLY A 45 14.46 2.89 -5.29
C GLY A 45 13.82 3.38 -3.99
N SER A 46 14.65 3.97 -3.12
CA SER A 46 14.27 4.34 -1.75
C SER A 46 13.28 5.50 -1.64
N ARG A 47 13.12 6.30 -2.70
CA ARG A 47 12.14 7.39 -2.74
C ARG A 47 10.70 6.89 -2.75
N VAL A 48 10.45 5.64 -3.16
CA VAL A 48 9.09 5.09 -3.24
C VAL A 48 8.44 5.12 -1.87
N VAL A 49 9.08 4.60 -0.83
CA VAL A 49 8.48 4.57 0.51
C VAL A 49 8.19 5.97 1.07
N LEU A 50 9.08 6.94 0.81
CA LEU A 50 8.85 8.32 1.22
C LEU A 50 7.66 8.93 0.48
N ASN A 51 7.58 8.74 -0.83
CA ASN A 51 6.47 9.22 -1.65
C ASN A 51 5.13 8.64 -1.22
N GLU A 52 5.09 7.35 -0.84
CA GLU A 52 3.88 6.70 -0.34
C GLU A 52 3.41 7.29 0.98
N ALA A 53 4.32 7.52 1.92
CA ALA A 53 3.99 8.12 3.21
C ALA A 53 3.53 9.58 3.05
N LEU A 54 4.24 10.37 2.23
CA LEU A 54 3.89 11.77 1.96
C LEU A 54 2.57 11.90 1.20
N GLY A 55 2.36 11.10 0.15
CA GLY A 55 1.12 11.09 -0.62
C GLY A 55 -0.08 10.68 0.24
N SER A 56 0.09 9.64 1.07
CA SER A 56 -0.96 9.21 2.01
C SER A 56 -1.28 10.31 3.03
N ALA A 57 -0.27 11.00 3.56
CA ALA A 57 -0.48 12.12 4.48
C ALA A 57 -1.19 13.29 3.79
N LEU A 58 -0.72 13.70 2.60
CA LEU A 58 -1.33 14.78 1.82
C LEU A 58 -2.81 14.51 1.57
N TYR A 59 -3.13 13.35 1.00
CA TYR A 59 -4.50 12.96 0.68
C TYR A 59 -5.39 12.93 1.94
N LYS A 60 -4.88 12.42 3.05
CA LYS A 60 -5.59 12.42 4.33
C LYS A 60 -5.90 13.84 4.82
N GLU A 61 -4.92 14.74 4.76
CA GLU A 61 -5.08 16.13 5.22
C GLU A 61 -6.13 16.90 4.40
N ILE A 62 -6.26 16.60 3.10
CA ILE A 62 -7.30 17.20 2.25
C ILE A 62 -8.64 16.42 2.28
N GLY A 63 -8.80 15.47 3.20
CA GLY A 63 -10.04 14.74 3.42
C GLY A 63 -10.35 13.64 2.40
N LEU A 64 -9.38 13.20 1.60
CA LEU A 64 -9.58 12.06 0.69
C LEU A 64 -9.53 10.73 1.45
N PRO A 65 -10.39 9.75 1.09
CA PRO A 65 -10.32 8.41 1.64
C PRO A 65 -8.98 7.77 1.30
N THR A 66 -8.18 7.50 2.33
CA THR A 66 -6.90 6.82 2.23
C THR A 66 -6.84 5.67 3.24
N PRO A 67 -6.27 4.52 2.88
CA PRO A 67 -5.98 3.49 3.85
C PRO A 67 -5.07 4.06 4.94
N GLN A 68 -5.30 3.65 6.19
CA GLN A 68 -4.32 3.90 7.24
C GLN A 68 -3.03 3.16 6.92
N TRP A 69 -1.90 3.69 7.38
CA TRP A 69 -0.62 3.02 7.22
C TRP A 69 0.13 2.96 8.55
N ALA A 70 1.07 2.03 8.63
CA ALA A 70 1.96 1.79 9.75
C ALA A 70 3.40 1.65 9.25
N ALA A 71 4.36 1.83 10.16
CA ALA A 71 5.72 1.35 9.95
C ALA A 71 5.79 -0.10 10.43
N ILE A 72 6.22 -1.01 9.56
CA ILE A 72 6.45 -2.41 9.92
C ILE A 72 7.95 -2.67 10.03
N GLU A 73 8.40 -3.21 11.16
CA GLU A 73 9.80 -3.59 11.38
C GLU A 73 9.97 -5.08 11.07
N ILE A 74 10.64 -5.40 9.97
CA ILE A 74 10.80 -6.76 9.48
C ILE A 74 12.24 -7.24 9.74
N PRO A 75 12.44 -8.24 10.63
CA PRO A 75 13.77 -8.77 10.93
C PRO A 75 14.26 -9.75 9.87
N ASP A 76 15.59 -9.93 9.78
CA ASP A 76 16.22 -10.87 8.85
C ASP A 76 15.64 -12.29 8.95
N ALA A 77 15.46 -12.79 10.18
CA ALA A 77 14.90 -14.12 10.42
C ALA A 77 13.52 -14.33 9.76
N PHE A 78 12.68 -13.28 9.68
CA PHE A 78 11.39 -13.37 9.02
C PHE A 78 11.53 -13.43 7.49
N ILE A 79 12.47 -12.67 6.92
CA ILE A 79 12.75 -12.66 5.47
C ILE A 79 13.34 -13.99 5.02
N ASP A 80 14.27 -14.54 5.81
CA ASP A 80 14.97 -15.80 5.51
C ASP A 80 14.05 -17.01 5.63
N ALA A 81 13.11 -16.99 6.57
CA ALA A 81 12.10 -18.04 6.71
C ALA A 81 11.08 -18.03 5.55
N ASN A 82 11.00 -16.96 4.75
CA ASN A 82 9.96 -16.77 3.75
C ASN A 82 10.54 -16.32 2.39
N PRO A 83 11.30 -17.18 1.68
CA PRO A 83 11.90 -16.83 0.39
C PRO A 83 10.88 -16.43 -0.69
N GLY A 84 9.60 -16.78 -0.52
CA GLY A 84 8.51 -16.35 -1.41
C GLY A 84 8.27 -14.83 -1.46
N MET A 85 8.79 -14.05 -0.52
CA MET A 85 8.72 -12.58 -0.57
C MET A 85 9.90 -11.92 -1.29
N TRP A 86 10.90 -12.70 -1.74
CA TRP A 86 12.07 -12.13 -2.40
C TRP A 86 11.73 -11.50 -3.74
N PHE A 87 12.46 -10.46 -4.14
CA PHE A 87 12.24 -9.79 -5.41
C PHE A 87 12.64 -10.70 -6.56
N ASP A 88 11.81 -10.73 -7.59
CA ASP A 88 12.07 -11.40 -8.85
C ASP A 88 12.67 -10.37 -9.81
N THR A 89 13.87 -10.62 -10.30
CA THR A 89 14.60 -9.72 -11.20
C THR A 89 15.07 -10.51 -12.42
N ALA A 90 15.45 -9.80 -13.48
CA ALA A 90 16.01 -10.44 -14.67
C ALA A 90 17.26 -11.31 -14.37
N ASN A 91 17.97 -11.04 -13.27
CA ASN A 91 19.18 -11.74 -12.84
C ASN A 91 18.91 -12.78 -11.73
N GLY A 92 17.64 -13.11 -11.46
CA GLY A 92 17.21 -14.04 -10.42
C GLY A 92 16.64 -13.36 -9.18
N PHE A 93 16.53 -14.11 -8.08
CA PHE A 93 15.93 -13.63 -6.85
C PHE A 93 16.87 -12.74 -6.04
N VAL A 94 16.35 -11.58 -5.61
CA VAL A 94 17.07 -10.64 -4.74
C VAL A 94 16.36 -10.56 -3.40
N ARG A 95 17.10 -10.88 -2.34
CA ARG A 95 16.62 -10.84 -0.96
C ARG A 95 16.32 -9.39 -0.53
N PRO A 96 15.16 -9.10 0.08
CA PRO A 96 14.88 -7.80 0.69
C PRO A 96 15.80 -7.52 1.88
N THR A 97 16.00 -6.24 2.18
CA THR A 97 16.75 -5.80 3.37
C THR A 97 15.82 -5.74 4.58
N ALA A 98 16.28 -6.22 5.73
CA ALA A 98 15.58 -6.06 7.00
C ALA A 98 15.49 -4.60 7.45
N GLY A 99 14.56 -4.31 8.34
CA GLY A 99 14.38 -2.99 8.96
C GLY A 99 12.96 -2.45 8.83
N LEU A 100 12.84 -1.13 8.85
CA LEU A 100 11.54 -0.44 8.80
C LEU A 100 11.04 -0.30 7.36
N HIS A 101 9.77 -0.62 7.14
CA HIS A 101 9.11 -0.52 5.84
C HIS A 101 7.73 0.12 5.96
N PHE A 102 7.19 0.59 4.84
CA PHE A 102 5.85 1.14 4.78
C PHE A 102 4.83 0.01 4.67
N ALA A 103 3.80 0.05 5.50
CA ALA A 103 2.73 -0.94 5.55
C ALA A 103 1.37 -0.25 5.42
N SER A 104 0.77 -0.33 4.22
CA SER A 104 -0.59 0.19 3.99
C SER A 104 -1.61 -0.87 4.39
N LEU A 105 -2.63 -0.48 5.16
CA LEU A 105 -3.67 -1.39 5.59
C LEU A 105 -4.40 -1.97 4.37
N ARG A 106 -4.52 -3.30 4.31
CA ARG A 106 -5.29 -3.96 3.26
C ARG A 106 -6.75 -3.54 3.37
N MET A 107 -7.30 -3.04 2.27
CA MET A 107 -8.72 -2.71 2.19
C MET A 107 -9.56 -3.98 2.00
N GLY A 108 -10.79 -3.94 2.50
CA GLY A 108 -11.77 -5.03 2.43
C GLY A 108 -11.61 -6.05 3.55
N THR A 109 -12.74 -6.46 4.13
CA THR A 109 -12.85 -7.64 4.99
C THR A 109 -13.03 -8.90 4.15
N GLU A 110 -13.06 -10.08 4.78
CA GLU A 110 -13.36 -11.35 4.08
C GLU A 110 -14.71 -11.33 3.35
N THR A 111 -15.66 -10.50 3.81
CA THR A 111 -17.00 -10.37 3.25
C THR A 111 -17.15 -9.22 2.25
N GLN A 112 -16.16 -8.34 2.14
CA GLN A 112 -16.19 -7.19 1.24
C GLN A 112 -15.37 -7.45 -0.03
N THR A 113 -16.01 -7.29 -1.18
CA THR A 113 -15.32 -7.37 -2.47
C THR A 113 -14.59 -6.07 -2.77
N VAL A 114 -13.29 -6.16 -3.07
CA VAL A 114 -12.45 -5.05 -3.53
C VAL A 114 -12.17 -5.20 -5.02
N PHE A 115 -12.30 -4.11 -5.78
CA PHE A 115 -11.95 -4.05 -7.20
C PHE A 115 -10.82 -3.04 -7.42
N GLU A 116 -9.83 -3.43 -8.23
CA GLU A 116 -8.78 -2.53 -8.72
C GLU A 116 -9.12 -1.93 -10.09
N VAL A 117 -9.94 -2.65 -10.87
CA VAL A 117 -10.39 -2.23 -12.20
C VAL A 117 -11.91 -2.37 -12.26
N LEU A 118 -12.58 -1.31 -12.70
CA LEU A 118 -14.03 -1.30 -12.91
C LEU A 118 -14.36 -1.19 -14.41
N PRO A 119 -15.37 -1.93 -14.89
CA PRO A 119 -15.90 -1.70 -16.23
C PRO A 119 -16.57 -0.33 -16.29
N SER A 120 -16.46 0.35 -17.43
CA SER A 120 -17.01 1.70 -17.64
C SER A 120 -18.52 1.79 -17.37
N THR A 121 -19.25 0.71 -17.62
CA THR A 121 -20.68 0.57 -17.34
C THR A 121 -21.03 0.67 -15.85
N TRP A 122 -20.06 0.52 -14.95
CA TRP A 122 -20.27 0.62 -13.51
C TRP A 122 -19.89 1.98 -12.94
N PHE A 123 -19.35 2.91 -13.73
CA PHE A 123 -18.89 4.21 -13.22
C PHE A 123 -20.00 5.03 -12.58
N THR A 124 -21.25 4.87 -13.03
CA THR A 124 -22.42 5.52 -12.42
C THR A 124 -22.79 4.97 -11.05
N ARG A 125 -22.24 3.82 -10.65
CA ARG A 125 -22.48 3.16 -9.35
C ARG A 125 -21.53 3.64 -8.24
N ILE A 126 -20.49 4.39 -8.59
CA ILE A 126 -19.55 4.96 -7.61
C ILE A 126 -20.30 6.06 -6.85
N GLN A 127 -20.39 5.94 -5.51
CA GLN A 127 -21.13 6.91 -4.70
C GLN A 127 -20.36 8.22 -4.50
N ASN A 128 -19.04 8.15 -4.28
CA ASN A 128 -18.18 9.28 -3.98
C ASN A 128 -17.34 9.74 -5.19
N ARG A 129 -17.94 9.84 -6.38
CA ARG A 129 -17.21 10.19 -7.62
C ARG A 129 -16.44 11.50 -7.53
N ASN A 130 -16.96 12.47 -6.78
CA ASN A 130 -16.32 13.77 -6.59
C ASN A 130 -14.96 13.68 -5.89
N THR A 131 -14.70 12.60 -5.14
CA THR A 131 -13.37 12.32 -4.56
C THR A 131 -12.27 12.26 -5.63
N PHE A 132 -12.59 11.81 -6.85
CA PHE A 132 -11.62 11.78 -7.95
C PHE A 132 -11.20 13.18 -8.42
N LEU A 133 -12.06 14.18 -8.28
CA LEU A 133 -11.72 15.58 -8.59
C LEU A 133 -10.74 16.13 -7.56
N GLY A 134 -10.97 15.87 -6.27
CA GLY A 134 -10.05 16.25 -5.21
C GLY A 134 -8.67 15.58 -5.37
N ALA A 135 -8.65 14.28 -5.68
CA ALA A 135 -7.41 13.57 -6.00
C ALA A 135 -6.71 14.17 -7.24
N LEU A 136 -7.45 14.63 -8.25
CA LEU A 136 -6.87 15.27 -9.44
C LEU A 136 -6.19 16.59 -9.12
N VAL A 137 -6.83 17.43 -8.31
CA VAL A 137 -6.22 18.68 -7.88
C VAL A 137 -4.94 18.41 -7.07
N ALA A 138 -4.98 17.43 -6.17
CA ALA A 138 -3.82 17.04 -5.37
C ALA A 138 -2.65 16.57 -6.25
N ASP A 139 -2.93 15.69 -7.22
CA ASP A 139 -1.91 15.14 -8.11
C ASP A 139 -1.26 16.21 -8.99
N VAL A 140 -2.06 17.14 -9.55
CA VAL A 140 -1.53 18.26 -10.33
C VAL A 140 -0.68 19.17 -9.44
N TRP A 141 -1.14 19.48 -8.24
CA TRP A 141 -0.43 20.36 -7.31
C TRP A 141 0.90 19.76 -6.84
N SER A 142 0.97 18.44 -6.63
CA SER A 142 2.19 17.76 -6.19
C SER A 142 3.08 17.25 -7.33
N GLU A 143 2.74 17.57 -8.59
CA GLU A 143 3.38 16.99 -9.79
C GLU A 143 3.45 15.45 -9.76
N HIS A 144 2.37 14.80 -9.30
CA HIS A 144 2.29 13.34 -9.31
C HIS A 144 2.11 12.84 -10.75
N ALA A 145 3.19 12.27 -11.30
CA ALA A 145 3.25 11.90 -12.72
C ALA A 145 2.81 10.46 -13.04
N ASP A 146 2.51 9.63 -12.03
CA ASP A 146 2.07 8.25 -12.25
C ASP A 146 0.57 8.18 -12.55
N SER A 147 0.14 7.08 -13.18
CA SER A 147 -1.27 6.82 -13.45
C SER A 147 -2.02 6.59 -12.14
N ARG A 148 -3.11 7.34 -11.93
CA ARG A 148 -3.93 7.17 -10.73
C ARG A 148 -4.52 5.75 -10.66
N GLN A 149 -4.30 5.12 -9.51
CA GLN A 149 -4.92 3.86 -9.13
C GLN A 149 -5.92 4.11 -8.00
N ALA A 150 -7.01 3.34 -7.98
CA ALA A 150 -8.03 3.43 -6.94
C ALA A 150 -8.56 2.04 -6.59
N LEU A 151 -8.91 1.84 -5.32
CA LEU A 151 -9.62 0.65 -4.86
C LEU A 151 -11.10 0.99 -4.72
N PHE A 152 -11.95 0.12 -5.24
CA PHE A 152 -13.40 0.24 -5.14
C PHE A 152 -13.94 -0.85 -4.24
N LEU A 153 -14.65 -0.45 -3.18
CA LEU A 153 -15.30 -1.37 -2.27
C LEU A 153 -16.75 -1.56 -2.70
N ARG A 154 -17.17 -2.81 -2.83
CA ARG A 154 -18.60 -3.12 -2.93
C ARG A 154 -19.23 -2.88 -1.57
N LEU A 155 -20.11 -1.90 -1.49
CA LEU A 155 -20.99 -1.75 -0.35
C LEU A 155 -21.96 -2.93 -0.35
N SER A 156 -22.13 -3.56 0.81
CA SER A 156 -23.21 -4.52 1.02
C SER A 156 -24.55 -3.85 0.69
N PRO A 157 -25.52 -4.58 0.11
CA PRO A 157 -26.85 -4.06 -0.18
C PRO A 157 -27.53 -3.46 1.06
#